data_AF-A0A3R7SQZ4-F1
#
_entry.id   AF-A0A3R7SQZ4-F1
#
_cell.length_a   1.000
_cell.length_b   1.000
_cell.length_c   1.000
_cell.angle_alpha   90.00
_cell.angle_beta   90.00
_cell.angle_gamma   90.00
#
_symmetry.space_group_name_H-M   'P 1'
#
loop_
_entity.id
_entity.type
_entity.pdbx_description
1 polymer ?
#
loop_
_entity_poly.entity_id
_entity_poly.type
_entity_poly.pdbx_seq_one_letter_code
_entity_poly.pdbx_strand_id
1 'polypeptide(L)'
;MVRPGSRKEEEYEDDDGGCGDCLAKILQTPVIIAASIIVPVFSVTFVVMGAIFLQDCTIEPMIPVWLLVQGIIMLFGIGTGGMATRSYKSGKSVSLPVKLVSFVVSLATFAWFIGGNVWVYRAWAQDPDYAHSWFENGCNKSVFNVAFYGVIILDALAIISFIVGVLAFCLRGCSR
;
A
#
# COMPACT_ATOMS: atom_id res chain seq x y z
N MET A 1 63.73 -35.96 2.04
CA MET A 1 62.76 -35.48 1.02
C MET A 1 61.40 -35.37 1.70
N VAL A 2 61.00 -34.14 2.05
CA VAL A 2 59.69 -33.81 2.63
C VAL A 2 59.12 -32.71 1.75
N ARG A 3 58.00 -32.96 1.05
CA ARG A 3 57.32 -31.93 0.24
C ARG A 3 56.47 -31.05 1.16
N PRO A 4 56.57 -29.71 1.10
CA PRO A 4 55.76 -28.82 1.91
C PRO A 4 54.33 -28.72 1.35
N GLY A 5 53.38 -28.57 2.27
CA GLY A 5 51.95 -28.58 1.99
C GLY A 5 51.47 -27.43 1.11
N SER A 6 50.76 -27.79 0.04
CA SER A 6 49.90 -26.89 -0.72
C SER A 6 48.57 -26.73 0.02
N ARG A 7 48.43 -25.57 0.68
CA ARG A 7 47.17 -25.00 1.15
C ARG A 7 46.15 -25.06 0.00
N LYS A 8 45.05 -25.78 0.19
CA LYS A 8 43.90 -25.67 -0.70
C LYS A 8 43.33 -24.27 -0.48
N GLU A 9 43.54 -23.39 -1.45
CA GLU A 9 42.72 -22.19 -1.59
C GLU A 9 41.32 -22.71 -1.91
N GLU A 10 40.42 -22.64 -0.93
CA GLU A 10 39.00 -22.71 -1.18
C GLU A 10 38.67 -21.47 -2.02
N GLU A 11 38.55 -21.67 -3.35
CA GLU A 11 37.80 -20.76 -4.21
C GLU A 11 36.37 -20.68 -3.65
N TYR A 12 36.16 -19.71 -2.78
CA TYR A 12 34.85 -19.18 -2.46
C TYR A 12 34.39 -18.43 -3.72
N GLU A 13 33.76 -19.16 -4.64
CA GLU A 13 32.93 -18.57 -5.70
C GLU A 13 31.81 -17.78 -5.00
N ASP A 14 32.00 -16.46 -4.89
CA ASP A 14 30.97 -15.51 -4.53
C ASP A 14 29.82 -15.60 -5.57
N ASP A 15 28.74 -16.29 -5.18
CA ASP A 15 27.43 -16.24 -5.86
C ASP A 15 26.75 -14.88 -5.56
N ASP A 16 27.41 -13.79 -5.96
CA ASP A 16 26.98 -12.40 -5.75
C ASP A 16 25.69 -12.04 -6.52
N GLY A 17 25.27 -12.89 -7.46
CA GLY A 17 24.02 -12.73 -8.22
C GLY A 17 22.74 -13.09 -7.45
N GLY A 18 22.85 -13.88 -6.37
CA GLY A 18 21.71 -14.31 -5.54
C GLY A 18 21.48 -13.46 -4.29
N CYS A 19 22.53 -12.82 -3.77
CA CYS A 19 22.52 -12.13 -2.48
C CYS A 19 21.64 -10.87 -2.47
N GLY A 20 21.73 -10.03 -3.51
CA GLY A 20 20.93 -8.80 -3.63
C GLY A 20 19.42 -9.08 -3.73
N ASP A 21 19.04 -10.14 -4.44
CA ASP A 21 17.64 -10.57 -4.56
C ASP A 21 17.08 -11.18 -3.28
N CYS A 22 17.90 -11.94 -2.54
CA CYS A 22 17.54 -12.46 -1.22
C CYS A 22 17.39 -11.33 -0.19
N LEU A 23 18.32 -10.37 -0.16
CA LEU A 23 18.27 -9.25 0.76
C LEU A 23 17.07 -8.33 0.49
N ALA A 24 16.80 -8.01 -0.78
CA ALA A 24 15.62 -7.25 -1.16
C ALA A 24 14.31 -7.95 -0.75
N LYS A 25 14.24 -9.29 -0.86
CA LYS A 25 13.09 -10.06 -0.40
C LYS A 25 12.96 -10.04 1.13
N ILE A 26 14.05 -10.17 1.87
CA ILE A 26 14.08 -10.13 3.34
C ILE A 26 13.62 -8.78 3.89
N LEU A 27 13.96 -7.68 3.22
CA LEU A 27 13.49 -6.34 3.61
C LEU A 27 11.99 -6.14 3.36
N GLN A 28 11.44 -6.75 2.31
CA GLN A 28 10.07 -6.54 1.88
C GLN A 28 9.06 -7.50 2.53
N THR A 29 9.48 -8.71 2.92
CA THR A 29 8.62 -9.73 3.56
C THR A 29 7.97 -9.29 4.88
N PRO A 30 8.66 -8.69 5.88
CA PRO A 30 8.01 -8.31 7.13
C PRO A 30 6.95 -7.22 6.91
N VAL A 31 7.20 -6.29 5.98
CA VAL A 31 6.26 -5.23 5.61
C VAL A 31 5.00 -5.80 4.99
N ILE A 32 5.14 -6.76 4.06
CA ILE A 32 4.00 -7.41 3.41
C ILE A 32 3.18 -8.23 4.42
N ILE A 33 3.83 -8.96 5.33
CA ILE A 33 3.15 -9.77 6.34
C ILE A 33 2.37 -8.87 7.31
N ALA A 34 2.99 -7.80 7.83
CA ALA A 34 2.32 -6.86 8.70
C ALA A 34 1.12 -6.19 8.00
N ALA A 35 1.30 -5.74 6.76
CA ALA A 35 0.23 -5.15 5.96
C ALA A 35 -0.93 -6.14 5.73
N SER A 36 -0.64 -7.43 5.52
CA SER A 36 -1.68 -8.44 5.28
C SER A 36 -2.67 -8.62 6.43
N ILE A 37 -2.27 -8.31 7.67
CA ILE A 37 -3.10 -8.42 8.86
C ILE A 37 -3.77 -7.09 9.19
N ILE A 38 -3.03 -5.99 9.07
CA ILE A 38 -3.50 -4.65 9.47
C ILE A 38 -4.49 -4.09 8.45
N VAL A 39 -4.18 -4.18 7.16
CA VAL A 39 -5.00 -3.62 6.07
C VAL A 39 -6.45 -4.12 6.06
N PRO A 40 -6.78 -5.42 6.25
CA PRO A 40 -8.19 -5.85 6.23
C PRO A 40 -9.01 -5.24 7.37
N VAL A 41 -8.44 -5.08 8.57
CA VAL A 41 -9.15 -4.46 9.71
C VAL A 41 -9.44 -2.99 9.43
N PHE A 42 -8.44 -2.25 8.92
CA PHE A 42 -8.63 -0.87 8.49
C PHE A 42 -9.62 -0.75 7.35
N SER A 43 -9.55 -1.64 6.37
CA SER A 43 -10.41 -1.65 5.20
C SER A 43 -11.88 -1.88 5.57
N VAL A 44 -12.18 -2.82 6.47
CA VAL A 44 -13.55 -3.00 7.00
C VAL A 44 -14.02 -1.75 7.73
N THR A 45 -13.15 -1.14 8.53
CA THR A 45 -13.48 0.10 9.26
C THR A 45 -13.83 1.24 8.30
N PHE A 46 -13.09 1.39 7.20
CA PHE A 46 -13.34 2.42 6.18
C PHE A 46 -14.66 2.20 5.45
N VAL A 47 -14.99 0.94 5.12
CA VAL A 47 -16.28 0.60 4.49
C VAL A 47 -17.43 0.89 5.44
N VAL A 48 -17.34 0.47 6.70
CA VAL A 48 -18.41 0.65 7.69
C VAL A 48 -18.64 2.13 8.00
N MET A 49 -17.57 2.87 8.31
CA MET A 49 -17.66 4.29 8.61
C MET A 49 -18.07 5.11 7.38
N GLY A 50 -17.55 4.76 6.20
CA GLY A 50 -17.93 5.39 4.94
C GLY A 50 -19.40 5.18 4.61
N ALA A 51 -19.96 3.98 4.85
CA ALA A 51 -21.35 3.65 4.52
C ALA A 51 -22.37 4.20 5.52
N ILE A 52 -22.09 4.14 6.82
CA ILE A 52 -23.04 4.60 7.86
C ILE A 52 -23.20 6.13 7.81
N PHE A 53 -22.11 6.85 7.55
CA PHE A 53 -22.07 8.31 7.67
C PHE A 53 -22.02 9.03 6.32
N LEU A 54 -22.61 8.43 5.27
CA LEU A 54 -22.67 9.03 3.92
C LEU A 54 -23.33 10.42 3.90
N GLN A 55 -24.22 10.71 4.84
CA GLN A 55 -24.98 11.97 4.89
C GLN A 55 -24.62 12.88 6.08
N ASP A 56 -23.72 12.44 6.97
CA ASP A 56 -23.42 13.13 8.24
C ASP A 56 -22.16 14.03 8.17
N CYS A 57 -21.71 14.36 6.96
CA CYS A 57 -20.60 15.27 6.70
C CYS A 57 -20.93 16.15 5.51
N THR A 58 -21.61 17.27 5.77
CA THR A 58 -22.07 18.22 4.75
C THR A 58 -20.96 19.13 4.27
N ILE A 59 -19.95 19.38 5.12
CA ILE A 59 -18.80 20.23 4.82
C ILE A 59 -18.00 19.72 3.60
N GLU A 60 -17.88 18.39 3.47
CA GLU A 60 -17.21 17.76 2.34
C GLU A 60 -17.82 16.35 2.13
N PRO A 61 -18.87 16.22 1.31
CA PRO A 61 -19.58 14.95 1.09
C PRO A 61 -18.70 13.89 0.40
N MET A 62 -17.56 14.30 -0.16
CA MET A 62 -16.60 13.39 -0.77
C MET A 62 -15.78 12.58 0.24
N ILE A 63 -15.70 12.99 1.51
CA ILE A 63 -14.96 12.26 2.56
C ILE A 63 -15.53 10.84 2.80
N PRO A 64 -16.82 10.66 3.13
CA PRO A 64 -17.37 9.32 3.38
C PRO A 64 -17.36 8.46 2.11
N VAL A 65 -17.56 9.06 0.93
CA VAL A 65 -17.46 8.36 -0.37
C VAL A 65 -16.03 7.88 -0.61
N TRP A 66 -15.03 8.72 -0.31
CA TRP A 66 -13.62 8.34 -0.41
C TRP A 66 -13.29 7.15 0.48
N LEU A 67 -13.69 7.19 1.76
CA LEU A 67 -13.50 6.09 2.71
C LEU A 67 -14.09 4.78 2.17
N LEU A 68 -15.33 4.83 1.67
CA LEU A 68 -16.02 3.66 1.14
C LEU A 68 -15.28 3.04 -0.05
N VAL A 69 -14.97 3.86 -1.07
CA VAL A 69 -14.30 3.37 -2.29
C VAL A 69 -12.89 2.88 -1.98
N GLN A 70 -12.14 3.62 -1.15
CA GLN A 70 -10.78 3.25 -0.76
C GLN A 70 -10.77 1.93 0.04
N GLY A 71 -11.72 1.74 0.95
CA GLY A 71 -11.90 0.49 1.68
C GLY A 71 -12.18 -0.69 0.75
N ILE A 72 -13.07 -0.53 -0.23
CA ILE A 72 -13.39 -1.57 -1.23
C ILE A 72 -12.15 -1.94 -2.07
N ILE A 73 -11.39 -0.95 -2.56
CA ILE A 73 -10.17 -1.18 -3.33
C ILE A 73 -9.17 -2.03 -2.53
N MET A 74 -9.00 -1.74 -1.23
CA MET A 74 -8.12 -2.53 -0.36
C MET A 74 -8.56 -3.98 -0.19
N LEU A 75 -9.87 -4.22 0.00
CA LEU A 75 -10.40 -5.60 0.10
C LEU A 75 -10.09 -6.40 -1.17
N PHE A 76 -10.35 -5.81 -2.34
CA PHE A 76 -10.08 -6.47 -3.62
C PHE A 76 -8.57 -6.67 -3.89
N GLY A 77 -7.73 -5.73 -3.44
CA GLY A 77 -6.27 -5.85 -3.55
C GLY A 77 -5.72 -7.07 -2.79
N ILE A 78 -6.24 -7.36 -1.60
CA ILE A 78 -5.82 -8.52 -0.81
C ILE A 78 -6.24 -9.83 -1.51
N GLY A 79 -7.48 -9.91 -1.99
CA GLY A 79 -8.01 -11.10 -2.67
C GLY A 79 -7.27 -11.43 -3.96
N THR A 80 -6.95 -10.40 -4.76
CA THR A 80 -6.24 -10.58 -6.04
C THR A 80 -4.74 -10.86 -5.84
N GLY A 81 -4.08 -10.29 -4.82
CA GLY A 81 -2.69 -10.59 -4.47
C GLY A 81 -2.46 -12.06 -4.08
N GLY A 82 -3.38 -12.64 -3.31
CA GLY A 82 -3.35 -14.07 -2.96
C GLY A 82 -3.53 -15.00 -4.17
N MET A 83 -4.30 -14.59 -5.18
CA MET A 83 -4.47 -15.35 -6.43
C MET A 83 -3.33 -15.14 -7.43
N ALA A 84 -2.74 -13.94 -7.47
CA ALA A 84 -1.61 -13.60 -8.32
C ALA A 84 -0.35 -14.39 -7.94
N THR A 85 -0.09 -14.57 -6.65
CA THR A 85 1.03 -15.41 -6.17
C THR A 85 0.87 -16.88 -6.58
N ARG A 86 -0.37 -17.41 -6.57
CA ARG A 86 -0.67 -18.76 -7.09
C ARG A 86 -0.51 -18.86 -8.60
N SER A 87 -0.92 -17.83 -9.34
CA SER A 87 -0.80 -17.78 -10.81
C SER A 87 0.64 -17.60 -11.29
N TYR A 88 1.46 -16.82 -10.57
CA TYR A 88 2.90 -16.65 -10.85
C TYR A 88 3.64 -17.99 -10.75
N LYS A 89 3.32 -18.81 -9.74
CA LYS A 89 3.86 -20.16 -9.59
C LYS A 89 3.46 -21.10 -10.74
N SER A 90 2.38 -20.78 -11.48
CA SER A 90 1.86 -21.56 -12.61
C SER A 90 2.45 -21.14 -13.97
N GLY A 91 3.34 -20.13 -14.03
CA GLY A 91 4.04 -19.74 -15.26
C GLY A 91 3.14 -19.17 -16.38
N LYS A 92 1.89 -18.80 -16.08
CA LYS A 92 0.96 -18.27 -17.07
C LYS A 92 1.23 -16.78 -17.33
N SER A 93 1.62 -16.45 -18.56
CA SER A 93 1.76 -15.05 -18.99
C SER A 93 0.38 -14.41 -19.08
N VAL A 94 0.18 -13.30 -18.34
CA VAL A 94 -1.02 -12.47 -18.45
C VAL A 94 -1.06 -11.78 -19.81
N SER A 95 -2.25 -11.75 -20.42
CA SER A 95 -2.46 -11.13 -21.73
C SER A 95 -2.23 -9.61 -21.67
N LEU A 96 -1.76 -9.04 -22.79
CA LEU A 96 -1.56 -7.60 -22.96
C LEU A 96 -2.75 -6.73 -22.51
N PRO A 97 -4.01 -7.04 -22.87
CA PRO A 97 -5.15 -6.24 -22.40
C PRO A 97 -5.30 -6.23 -20.88
N VAL A 98 -5.01 -7.34 -20.19
CA VAL A 98 -5.08 -7.39 -18.72
C VAL A 98 -4.03 -6.47 -18.10
N LYS A 99 -2.79 -6.46 -18.63
CA LYS A 99 -1.73 -5.56 -18.17
C LYS A 99 -2.10 -4.08 -18.35
N LEU A 100 -2.69 -3.74 -19.49
CA LEU A 100 -3.14 -2.37 -19.77
C LEU A 100 -4.26 -1.95 -18.81
N VAL A 101 -5.25 -2.81 -18.58
CA VAL A 101 -6.33 -2.56 -17.62
C VAL A 101 -5.76 -2.38 -16.21
N SER A 102 -4.83 -3.23 -15.78
CA SER A 102 -4.17 -3.08 -14.47
C SER A 102 -3.46 -1.74 -14.34
N PHE A 103 -2.74 -1.30 -15.37
CA PHE A 103 -2.05 0.00 -15.36
C PHE A 103 -3.04 1.17 -15.23
N VAL A 104 -4.14 1.15 -16.00
CA VAL A 104 -5.19 2.19 -15.93
C VAL A 104 -5.84 2.22 -14.56
N VAL A 105 -6.17 1.05 -14.00
CA VAL A 105 -6.74 0.93 -12.65
C VAL A 105 -5.77 1.46 -11.59
N SER A 106 -4.47 1.19 -11.73
CA SER A 106 -3.45 1.74 -10.83
C SER A 106 -3.39 3.27 -10.89
N LEU A 107 -3.42 3.86 -12.09
CA LEU A 107 -3.45 5.32 -12.23
C LEU A 107 -4.72 5.94 -11.63
N ALA A 108 -5.88 5.33 -11.88
CA ALA A 108 -7.15 5.78 -11.31
C ALA A 108 -7.14 5.72 -9.77
N THR A 109 -6.59 4.64 -9.21
CA THR A 109 -6.43 4.47 -7.75
C THR A 109 -5.48 5.51 -7.18
N PHE A 110 -4.39 5.82 -7.88
CA PHE A 110 -3.44 6.86 -7.47
C PHE A 110 -4.07 8.27 -7.48
N ALA A 111 -4.84 8.60 -8.52
CA ALA A 111 -5.59 9.86 -8.56
C ALA A 111 -6.62 9.94 -7.43
N TRP A 112 -7.30 8.84 -7.11
CA TRP A 112 -8.25 8.75 -6.00
C TRP A 112 -7.59 8.95 -4.64
N PHE A 113 -6.39 8.41 -4.45
CA PHE A 113 -5.58 8.61 -3.25
C PHE A 113 -5.20 10.09 -3.04
N ILE A 114 -4.82 10.80 -4.13
CA ILE A 114 -4.59 12.25 -4.09
C ILE A 114 -5.89 12.99 -3.77
N GLY A 115 -7.01 12.59 -4.38
CA GLY A 115 -8.33 13.15 -4.09
C GLY A 115 -8.66 13.09 -2.60
N GLY A 116 -8.45 11.94 -1.97
CA GLY A 116 -8.64 11.75 -0.52
C GLY A 116 -7.87 12.73 0.34
N ASN A 117 -6.57 12.87 0.06
CA ASN A 117 -5.72 13.87 0.70
C ASN A 117 -6.31 15.27 0.59
N VAL A 118 -6.69 15.68 -0.62
CA VAL A 118 -7.25 17.01 -0.88
C VAL A 118 -8.56 17.23 -0.12
N TRP A 119 -9.50 16.28 -0.13
CA TRP A 119 -10.80 16.42 0.55
C TRP A 119 -10.64 16.50 2.07
N VAL A 120 -9.82 15.63 2.65
CA VAL A 120 -9.57 15.59 4.10
C VAL A 120 -8.89 16.87 4.57
N TYR A 121 -7.83 17.33 3.88
CA TYR A 121 -7.12 18.55 4.29
C TYR A 121 -7.92 19.83 4.03
N ARG A 122 -8.79 19.85 3.01
CA ARG A 122 -9.74 20.96 2.80
C ARG A 122 -10.74 21.06 3.93
N ALA A 123 -11.37 19.96 4.30
CA ALA A 123 -12.31 19.94 5.42
C ALA A 123 -11.62 20.30 6.74
N TRP A 124 -10.38 19.82 6.96
CA TRP A 124 -9.58 20.21 8.12
C TRP A 124 -9.32 21.73 8.17
N ALA A 125 -8.97 22.34 7.03
CA ALA A 125 -8.71 23.77 6.94
C ALA A 125 -9.96 24.65 7.15
N GLN A 126 -11.16 24.09 6.90
CA GLN A 126 -12.44 24.77 7.09
C GLN A 126 -12.99 24.67 8.52
N ASP A 127 -12.30 23.95 9.41
CA ASP A 127 -12.66 23.71 10.82
C ASP A 127 -14.09 23.16 11.01
N PRO A 128 -14.29 21.82 10.92
CA PRO A 128 -15.61 21.21 10.95
C PRO A 128 -16.33 21.44 12.28
N ASP A 129 -17.63 21.77 12.24
CA ASP A 129 -18.46 21.77 13.44
C ASP A 129 -18.82 20.32 13.82
N TYR A 130 -18.12 19.81 14.84
CA TYR A 130 -18.36 18.48 15.39
C TYR A 130 -19.57 18.39 16.32
N ALA A 131 -20.08 19.52 16.82
CA ALA A 131 -21.21 19.57 17.74
C ALA A 131 -22.55 19.46 16.98
N HIS A 132 -22.63 20.06 15.79
CA HIS A 132 -23.83 20.07 14.96
C HIS A 132 -23.59 19.45 13.59
N SER A 133 -23.42 18.12 13.56
CA SER A 133 -23.20 17.35 12.32
C SER A 133 -24.27 17.51 11.23
N TRP A 134 -25.46 18.02 11.56
CA TRP A 134 -26.58 18.28 10.65
C TRP A 134 -26.62 19.71 10.07
N PHE A 135 -25.71 20.60 10.49
CA PHE A 135 -25.64 21.98 10.01
C PHE A 135 -24.70 22.09 8.79
N GLU A 136 -24.71 23.19 8.04
CA GLU A 136 -24.02 23.32 6.73
C GLU A 136 -22.51 22.98 6.79
N ASN A 137 -21.84 23.29 7.90
CA ASN A 137 -20.42 22.97 8.15
C ASN A 137 -20.22 21.78 9.13
N GLY A 138 -21.26 20.96 9.31
CA GLY A 138 -21.26 19.84 10.24
C GLY A 138 -20.48 18.64 9.71
N CYS A 139 -19.74 17.98 10.58
CA CYS A 139 -19.20 16.64 10.28
C CYS A 139 -19.07 15.80 11.54
N ASN A 140 -19.48 14.53 11.47
CA ASN A 140 -19.29 13.62 12.60
C ASN A 140 -17.79 13.44 12.91
N LYS A 141 -17.40 13.73 14.16
CA LYS A 141 -16.00 13.66 14.63
C LYS A 141 -15.34 12.30 14.37
N SER A 142 -16.08 11.20 14.53
CA SER A 142 -15.54 9.85 14.34
C SER A 142 -15.18 9.60 12.88
N VAL A 143 -16.03 10.03 11.95
CA VAL A 143 -15.83 9.84 10.51
C VAL A 143 -14.66 10.67 10.02
N PHE A 144 -14.64 11.94 10.42
CA PHE A 144 -13.54 12.84 10.10
C PHE A 144 -12.21 12.30 10.63
N ASN A 145 -12.17 11.86 11.90
CA ASN A 145 -10.96 11.26 12.47
C ASN A 145 -10.51 10.01 11.72
N VAL A 146 -11.44 9.12 11.35
CA VAL A 146 -11.11 7.92 10.58
C VAL A 146 -10.56 8.29 9.21
N ALA A 147 -11.12 9.28 8.53
CA ALA A 147 -10.58 9.79 7.27
C ALA A 147 -9.20 10.42 7.44
N PHE A 148 -9.03 11.28 8.45
CA PHE A 148 -7.80 12.00 8.73
C PHE A 148 -6.64 11.07 9.08
N TYR A 149 -6.81 10.21 10.09
CA TYR A 149 -5.80 9.20 10.42
C TYR A 149 -5.62 8.19 9.30
N GLY A 150 -6.69 7.90 8.55
CA GLY A 150 -6.64 7.03 7.39
C GLY A 150 -5.68 7.55 6.31
N VAL A 151 -5.82 8.80 5.90
CA VAL A 151 -4.90 9.45 4.95
C VAL A 151 -3.46 9.39 5.45
N ILE A 152 -3.21 9.76 6.70
CA ILE A 152 -1.85 9.75 7.28
C ILE A 152 -1.23 8.35 7.23
N ILE A 153 -1.99 7.32 7.60
CA ILE A 153 -1.51 5.94 7.59
C ILE A 153 -1.21 5.49 6.16
N LEU A 154 -2.08 5.82 5.20
CA LEU A 154 -1.87 5.43 3.79
C LEU A 154 -0.69 6.15 3.16
N ASP A 155 -0.49 7.43 3.46
CA ASP A 155 0.68 8.19 3.05
C ASP A 155 1.96 7.58 3.64
N ALA A 156 1.96 7.26 4.93
CA ALA A 156 3.10 6.61 5.58
C ALA A 156 3.44 5.26 4.94
N LEU A 157 2.44 4.42 4.68
CA LEU A 157 2.62 3.13 3.99
C LEU A 157 3.14 3.32 2.56
N ALA A 158 2.62 4.31 1.83
CA ALA A 158 3.09 4.62 0.48
C ALA A 158 4.56 5.06 0.48
N ILE A 159 4.95 5.96 1.39
CA ILE A 159 6.34 6.43 1.54
C ILE A 159 7.28 5.27 1.93
N ILE A 160 6.89 4.45 2.91
CA ILE A 160 7.68 3.27 3.31
C ILE A 160 7.86 2.32 2.11
N SER A 161 6.78 2.05 1.37
CA SER A 161 6.84 1.18 0.19
C SER A 161 7.75 1.73 -0.91
N PHE A 162 7.74 3.05 -1.12
CA PHE A 162 8.58 3.74 -2.08
C PHE A 162 10.06 3.67 -1.68
N ILE A 163 10.39 3.95 -0.41
CA ILE A 163 11.76 3.86 0.12
C ILE A 163 12.28 2.43 -0.02
N VAL A 164 11.52 1.43 0.45
CA VAL A 164 11.91 0.02 0.34
C VAL A 164 12.08 -0.39 -1.12
N GLY A 165 11.20 0.06 -2.02
CA GLY A 165 11.30 -0.20 -3.46
C GLY A 165 12.56 0.39 -4.10
N VAL A 166 12.91 1.64 -3.75
CA VAL A 166 14.14 2.30 -4.22
C VAL A 166 15.38 1.57 -3.69
N LEU A 167 15.40 1.24 -2.39
CA LEU A 167 16.50 0.47 -1.80
C LEU A 167 16.67 -0.89 -2.48
N ALA A 168 15.56 -1.61 -2.71
CA ALA A 168 15.57 -2.88 -3.41
C ALA A 168 16.04 -2.77 -4.88
N PHE A 169 15.72 -1.65 -5.55
CA PHE A 169 16.22 -1.37 -6.91
C PHE A 169 17.72 -1.08 -6.90
N CYS A 170 18.21 -0.25 -5.96
CA CYS A 170 19.63 0.04 -5.81
C CYS A 170 20.44 -1.24 -5.51
N LEU A 171 19.97 -2.08 -4.60
CA LEU A 171 20.64 -3.35 -4.25
C LEU A 171 20.75 -4.30 -5.45
N ARG A 172 19.72 -4.35 -6.32
CA ARG A 172 19.75 -5.12 -7.57
C ARG A 172 20.65 -4.52 -8.63
N GLY A 173 20.71 -3.19 -8.70
CA GLY A 173 21.60 -2.47 -9.62
C GLY A 173 23.07 -2.60 -9.24
N CYS A 174 23.40 -2.72 -7.95
CA CYS A 174 24.77 -2.96 -7.48
C CYS A 174 25.23 -4.42 -7.57
N SER A 175 24.31 -5.38 -7.72
CA SER A 175 24.58 -6.82 -7.79
C SER A 175 24.76 -7.34 -9.23
N ARG A 176 24.46 -6.51 -10.25
CA ARG A 176 24.72 -6.79 -11.67
C ARG A 176 26.00 -6.12 -12.14
#